data_AF-A0AA43KWL7-F1
#
_entry.id   AF-A0AA43KWL7-F1
#
_cell.length_a   1.000
_cell.length_b   1.000
_cell.length_c   1.000
_cell.angle_alpha   90.00
_cell.angle_beta   90.00
_cell.angle_gamma   90.00
#
_symmetry.space_group_name_H-M   'P 1'
#
loop_
_entity.id
_entity.type
_entity.pdbx_description
1 polymer ?
#
loop_
_entity_poly.entity_id
_entity_poly.type
_entity_poly.pdbx_seq_one_letter_code
_entity_poly.pdbx_strand_id
1 'polypeptide(L)'
;MSSIKPKVLRKHIKRDKRMLRLLYRKGLLDAWMDSHIHWAAYRSFNNRFNKNHLYHIEPYYWIEDYWGEGDERELISDVIDNHIWETLNPKDEHFNVEREFYKWHKEHSSFKKMMNYLHSLPTKRRDSGINKYLKINLTDL
;
A
#
# COMPACT_ATOMS: atom_id res chain seq x y z
N MET A 1 -14.16 -7.04 24.18
CA MET A 1 -13.13 -7.36 23.16
C MET A 1 -13.69 -8.36 22.15
N SER A 2 -14.42 -7.94 21.11
CA SER A 2 -14.66 -8.85 19.97
C SER A 2 -13.43 -8.83 19.07
N SER A 3 -12.58 -9.83 19.25
CA SER A 3 -11.41 -10.05 18.43
C SER A 3 -11.83 -10.31 16.98
N ILE A 4 -11.22 -9.61 16.03
CA ILE A 4 -11.16 -10.13 14.66
C ILE A 4 -10.59 -11.54 14.79
N LYS A 5 -11.30 -12.54 14.25
CA LYS A 5 -10.83 -13.93 14.27
C LYS A 5 -9.40 -13.94 13.71
N PRO A 6 -8.39 -14.51 14.40
CA PRO A 6 -6.99 -14.49 13.95
C PRO A 6 -6.77 -14.95 12.50
N LYS A 7 -7.72 -15.70 11.93
CA LYS A 7 -7.74 -16.13 10.52
C LYS A 7 -7.92 -14.96 9.53
N VAL A 8 -8.78 -13.98 9.84
CA VAL A 8 -9.05 -12.84 8.95
C VAL A 8 -7.84 -11.91 8.89
N LEU A 9 -7.27 -11.56 10.05
CA LEU A 9 -6.05 -10.77 10.15
C LEU A 9 -4.88 -11.43 9.40
N ARG A 10 -4.67 -12.74 9.61
CA ARG A 10 -3.65 -13.50 8.87
C ARG A 10 -3.87 -13.46 7.35
N LYS A 11 -5.11 -13.51 6.89
CA LYS A 11 -5.45 -13.41 5.47
C LYS A 11 -5.11 -12.02 4.91
N HIS A 12 -5.40 -10.96 5.67
CA HIS A 12 -5.06 -9.58 5.33
C HIS A 12 -3.55 -9.40 5.19
N ILE A 13 -2.81 -9.74 6.25
CA ILE A 13 -1.34 -9.68 6.24
C ILE A 13 -0.74 -10.46 5.06
N LYS A 14 -1.26 -11.67 4.77
CA LYS A 14 -0.78 -12.47 3.64
C LYS A 14 -1.03 -11.78 2.30
N ARG A 15 -2.15 -11.06 2.19
CA ARG A 15 -2.52 -10.27 1.00
C ARG A 15 -1.53 -9.12 0.81
N ASP A 16 -1.23 -8.37 1.86
CA ASP A 16 -0.38 -7.17 1.77
C ASP A 16 1.08 -7.54 1.55
N LYS A 17 1.56 -8.62 2.20
CA LYS A 17 2.89 -9.21 1.88
C LYS A 17 2.99 -9.63 0.42
N ARG A 18 1.90 -10.14 -0.17
CA ARG A 18 1.88 -10.50 -1.59
C ARG A 18 1.94 -9.26 -2.49
N MET A 19 1.25 -8.18 -2.12
CA MET A 19 1.33 -6.89 -2.82
C MET A 19 2.73 -6.31 -2.77
N LEU A 20 3.31 -6.16 -1.57
CA LEU A 20 4.66 -5.62 -1.40
C LEU A 20 5.70 -6.37 -2.23
N ARG A 21 5.65 -7.71 -2.23
CA ARG A 21 6.52 -8.52 -3.09
C ARG A 21 6.34 -8.21 -4.57
N LEU A 22 5.09 -8.02 -5.01
CA LEU A 22 4.81 -7.72 -6.40
C LEU A 22 5.30 -6.31 -6.76
N LEU A 23 4.95 -5.29 -5.97
CA LEU A 23 5.41 -3.91 -6.16
C LEU A 23 6.94 -3.84 -6.21
N TYR A 24 7.63 -4.54 -5.30
CA TYR A 24 9.08 -4.67 -5.33
C TYR A 24 9.60 -5.25 -6.65
N ARG A 25 9.04 -6.38 -7.10
CA ARG A 25 9.43 -7.03 -8.36
C ARG A 25 9.20 -6.15 -9.57
N LYS A 26 8.18 -5.28 -9.52
CA LYS A 26 7.92 -4.29 -10.57
C LYS A 26 8.81 -3.06 -10.48
N GLY A 27 9.59 -2.91 -9.41
CA GLY A 27 10.46 -1.76 -9.19
C GLY A 27 9.72 -0.51 -8.73
N LEU A 28 8.46 -0.66 -8.30
CA LEU A 28 7.61 0.45 -7.87
C LEU A 28 7.92 0.90 -6.44
N LEU A 29 8.66 0.10 -5.67
CA LEU A 29 9.06 0.47 -4.31
C LEU A 29 10.40 1.21 -4.24
N ASP A 30 11.06 1.44 -5.37
CA ASP A 30 12.45 1.91 -5.40
C ASP A 30 12.65 3.22 -4.62
N ALA A 31 11.72 4.17 -4.73
CA ALA A 31 11.78 5.46 -4.04
C ALA A 31 11.47 5.38 -2.53
N TRP A 32 10.84 4.31 -2.06
CA TRP A 32 10.41 4.16 -0.66
C TRP A 32 11.34 3.26 0.16
N MET A 33 12.32 2.61 -0.45
CA MET A 33 13.15 1.61 0.24
C MET A 33 14.00 2.17 1.38
N ASP A 34 14.28 3.47 1.34
CA ASP A 34 15.04 4.21 2.36
C ASP A 34 14.12 4.93 3.37
N SER A 35 12.80 4.89 3.19
CA SER A 35 11.83 5.66 3.97
C SER A 35 11.36 4.99 5.28
N HIS A 36 12.24 4.24 5.95
CA HIS A 36 11.95 3.57 7.24
C HIS A 36 10.64 2.75 7.24
N ILE A 37 10.49 1.87 6.25
CA ILE A 37 9.32 0.99 6.13
C ILE A 37 9.19 0.09 7.37
N HIS A 38 8.02 0.12 8.00
CA HIS A 38 7.69 -0.74 9.13
C HIS A 38 6.21 -1.20 9.07
N TRP A 39 5.84 -2.14 9.93
CA TRP A 39 4.44 -2.59 10.03
C TRP A 39 3.82 -1.93 11.24
N ALA A 40 2.66 -1.32 11.06
CA ALA A 40 1.93 -0.64 12.13
C ALA A 40 0.49 -1.15 12.22
N ALA A 41 -0.09 -1.08 13.42
CA ALA A 41 -1.48 -1.47 13.68
C ALA A 41 -2.35 -0.22 13.90
N TYR A 42 -3.25 0.06 12.96
CA TYR A 42 -4.12 1.22 13.03
C TYR A 42 -5.59 0.87 13.33
N ARG A 43 -6.24 1.77 14.06
CA ARG A 43 -7.68 1.74 14.35
C ARG A 43 -8.40 2.49 13.25
N SER A 44 -9.28 1.83 12.49
CA SER A 44 -10.09 2.55 11.50
C SER A 44 -11.06 3.52 12.20
N PHE A 45 -10.86 4.83 11.99
CA PHE A 45 -11.77 5.88 12.43
C PHE A 45 -12.89 6.05 11.40
N ASN A 46 -13.85 5.11 11.33
CA ASN A 46 -15.22 5.36 10.87
C ASN A 46 -16.04 4.07 10.78
N ASN A 47 -16.57 3.61 11.90
CA ASN A 47 -17.80 2.85 11.84
C ASN A 47 -18.58 3.05 13.13
N ARG A 48 -19.65 3.86 13.05
CA ARG A 48 -20.63 4.11 14.13
C ARG A 48 -21.28 2.84 14.70
N PHE A 49 -20.96 1.66 14.16
CA PHE A 49 -21.60 0.38 14.49
C PHE A 49 -20.66 -0.69 15.09
N ASN A 50 -19.35 -0.47 15.24
CA ASN A 50 -18.46 -1.50 15.79
C ASN A 50 -17.66 -1.00 17.00
N LYS A 51 -18.10 -1.40 18.20
CA LYS A 51 -17.45 -1.15 19.51
C LYS A 51 -16.19 -1.98 19.75
N ASN A 52 -15.63 -2.66 18.73
CA ASN A 52 -14.48 -3.55 18.89
C ASN A 52 -13.25 -2.97 18.19
N HIS A 53 -12.27 -2.64 19.02
CA HIS A 53 -11.19 -1.70 18.73
C HIS A 53 -9.97 -2.40 18.10
N LEU A 54 -9.43 -1.81 17.02
CA LEU A 54 -8.36 -2.28 16.10
C LEU A 54 -8.78 -3.46 15.17
N TYR A 55 -8.16 -3.83 14.03
CA TYR A 55 -6.73 -4.08 13.77
C TYR A 55 -6.47 -4.24 12.25
N HIS A 56 -6.14 -3.18 11.51
CA HIS A 56 -5.45 -3.37 10.22
C HIS A 56 -3.94 -3.33 10.51
N ILE A 57 -3.24 -4.42 10.22
CA ILE A 57 -1.77 -4.48 10.28
C ILE A 57 -1.29 -4.34 8.85
N GLU A 58 -0.75 -3.17 8.54
CA GLU A 58 -0.39 -2.74 7.19
C GLU A 58 1.03 -2.17 7.20
N PRO A 59 1.71 -2.19 6.06
CA PRO A 59 3.02 -1.57 5.93
C PRO A 59 2.88 -0.05 5.79
N TYR A 60 3.64 0.67 6.60
CA TYR A 60 3.72 2.12 6.59
C TYR A 60 5.16 2.57 6.38
N TYR A 61 5.32 3.83 6.03
CA TYR A 61 6.61 4.49 5.92
C TYR A 61 6.49 5.91 6.47
N TRP A 62 7.61 6.43 6.98
CA TRP A 62 7.68 7.80 7.46
C TRP A 62 8.13 8.70 6.32
N ILE A 63 7.43 9.82 6.15
CA ILE A 63 7.87 10.92 5.28
C ILE A 63 8.07 12.15 6.14
N GLU A 64 9.12 12.91 5.85
CA GLU A 64 9.40 14.19 6.50
C GLU A 64 9.45 15.26 5.42
N ASP A 65 8.71 16.35 5.64
CA ASP A 65 8.67 17.47 4.71
C ASP A 65 9.87 18.42 4.92
N TYR A 66 9.95 19.46 4.08
CA TYR A 66 11.02 20.46 4.17
C TYR A 66 11.07 21.20 5.51
N TRP A 67 9.95 21.26 6.24
CA TRP A 67 9.83 21.95 7.52
C TRP A 67 10.11 21.03 8.72
N GLY A 68 10.48 19.77 8.48
CA GLY A 68 10.68 18.77 9.52
C GLY A 68 9.38 18.22 10.11
N GLU A 69 8.23 18.50 9.47
CA GLU A 69 6.96 17.89 9.83
C GLU A 69 6.91 16.51 9.20
N GLY A 70 6.83 15.50 10.07
CA GLY A 70 6.74 14.12 9.66
C GLY A 70 5.31 13.60 9.70
N ASP A 71 4.96 12.80 8.70
CA ASP A 71 3.69 12.10 8.59
C ASP A 71 3.93 10.62 8.30
N GLU A 72 3.04 9.76 8.75
CA GLU A 72 3.11 8.32 8.51
C GLU A 72 2.03 7.91 7.52
N ARG A 73 2.43 7.26 6.43
CA ARG A 73 1.53 6.95 5.31
C ARG A 73 1.49 5.48 4.99
N GLU A 74 0.31 5.01 4.56
CA GLU A 74 0.12 3.63 4.12
C GLU A 74 0.91 3.38 2.83
N LEU A 75 1.91 2.50 2.90
CA LEU A 75 2.88 2.32 1.82
C LEU A 75 2.25 1.78 0.54
N ILE A 76 1.34 0.79 0.64
CA ILE A 76 0.81 0.11 -0.56
C ILE A 76 -0.08 1.06 -1.37
N SER A 77 -0.99 1.80 -0.72
CA SER A 77 -1.86 2.75 -1.41
C SER A 77 -1.03 3.84 -2.05
N ASP A 78 -0.14 4.48 -1.30
CA ASP A 78 0.66 5.61 -1.78
C ASP A 78 1.54 5.23 -2.98
N VAL A 79 2.18 4.06 -2.96
CA VAL A 79 2.99 3.57 -4.09
C VAL A 79 2.15 3.35 -5.34
N ILE A 80 0.96 2.79 -5.19
CA ILE A 80 0.07 2.54 -6.33
C ILE A 80 -0.43 3.86 -6.89
N ASP A 81 -0.89 4.75 -6.02
CA ASP A 81 -1.43 6.05 -6.41
C ASP A 81 -0.36 6.86 -7.15
N ASN A 82 0.85 6.95 -6.61
CA ASN A 82 1.98 7.64 -7.25
C ASN A 82 2.32 7.04 -8.63
N HIS A 83 2.39 5.70 -8.74
CA HIS A 83 2.62 5.05 -10.04
C HIS A 83 1.53 5.40 -11.07
N ILE A 84 0.27 5.45 -10.65
CA ILE A 84 -0.84 5.81 -11.54
C ILE A 84 -0.79 7.29 -11.92
N TRP A 85 -0.51 8.19 -10.96
CA TRP A 85 -0.31 9.62 -11.24
C TRP A 85 0.80 9.86 -12.27
N GLU A 86 1.95 9.21 -12.09
CA GLU A 86 3.07 9.29 -13.04
C GLU A 86 2.70 8.74 -14.42
N THR A 87 1.94 7.64 -14.47
CA THR A 87 1.52 7.01 -15.74
C THR A 87 0.49 7.83 -16.48
N LEU A 88 -0.41 8.52 -15.76
CA LEU A 88 -1.48 9.33 -16.32
C LEU A 88 -1.01 10.73 -16.74
N ASN A 89 0.25 11.11 -16.48
CA ASN A 89 0.77 12.46 -16.74
C ASN A 89 0.62 12.85 -18.23
N PRO A 90 -0.32 13.74 -18.56
CA PRO A 90 -0.70 13.99 -19.94
C PRO A 90 0.27 14.98 -20.60
N LYS A 91 0.42 14.82 -21.92
CA LYS A 91 1.01 15.87 -22.78
C LYS A 91 -0.05 16.83 -23.34
N ASP A 92 -1.30 16.70 -22.93
CA ASP A 92 -2.47 17.38 -23.49
C ASP A 92 -3.10 18.30 -22.42
N GLU A 93 -3.28 19.57 -22.77
CA GLU A 93 -3.84 20.62 -21.90
C GLU A 93 -5.33 20.40 -21.55
N HIS A 94 -6.05 19.56 -22.29
CA HIS A 94 -7.46 19.24 -22.01
C HIS A 94 -7.67 17.93 -21.24
N PHE A 95 -6.59 17.25 -20.83
CA PHE A 95 -6.69 16.00 -20.12
C PHE A 95 -7.03 16.20 -18.64
N ASN A 96 -8.18 15.67 -18.21
CA ASN A 96 -8.58 15.69 -16.81
C ASN A 96 -7.99 14.48 -16.07
N VAL A 97 -6.83 14.67 -15.45
CA VAL A 97 -6.10 13.62 -14.74
C VAL A 97 -6.91 13.03 -13.58
N GLU A 98 -7.58 13.87 -12.79
CA GLU A 98 -8.40 13.43 -11.65
C GLU A 98 -9.51 12.47 -12.08
N ARG A 99 -10.18 12.77 -13.20
CA ARG A 99 -11.23 11.91 -13.75
C ARG A 99 -10.68 10.55 -14.18
N GLU A 100 -9.53 10.51 -14.83
CA GLU A 100 -8.91 9.26 -15.25
C GLU A 100 -8.37 8.45 -14.07
N PHE A 101 -7.80 9.12 -13.07
CA PHE A 101 -7.40 8.51 -11.80
C PHE A 101 -8.59 7.85 -11.11
N TYR A 102 -9.72 8.57 -10.99
CA TYR A 102 -10.95 8.02 -10.41
C TYR A 102 -11.51 6.83 -11.20
N LYS A 103 -11.50 6.92 -12.54
CA LYS A 103 -11.90 5.79 -13.40
C LYS A 103 -11.02 4.58 -13.16
N TRP A 104 -9.70 4.77 -13.04
CA TRP A 104 -8.76 3.68 -12.78
C TRP A 104 -9.09 2.96 -11.46
N HIS A 105 -9.32 3.70 -10.37
CA HIS A 105 -9.72 3.10 -9.09
C HIS A 105 -11.04 2.36 -9.18
N LYS A 106 -12.01 2.88 -9.93
CA LYS A 106 -13.29 2.18 -10.13
C LYS A 106 -13.09 0.87 -10.88
N GLU A 107 -12.29 0.89 -11.95
CA GLU A 107 -11.96 -0.28 -12.74
C GLU A 107 -11.21 -1.33 -11.92
N HIS A 108 -10.21 -0.91 -11.13
CA HIS A 108 -9.33 -1.74 -10.33
C HIS A 108 -9.74 -1.89 -8.85
N SER A 109 -10.99 -1.57 -8.54
CA SER A 109 -11.58 -1.54 -7.19
C SER A 109 -11.47 -2.84 -6.39
N SER A 110 -11.22 -3.97 -7.06
CA SER A 110 -11.01 -5.26 -6.39
C SER A 110 -9.54 -5.64 -6.38
N PHE A 111 -9.10 -6.24 -5.27
CA PHE A 111 -7.76 -6.80 -5.13
C PHE A 111 -7.34 -7.68 -6.31
N LYS A 112 -8.26 -8.51 -6.84
CA LYS A 112 -7.98 -9.39 -7.98
C LYS A 112 -7.64 -8.59 -9.24
N LYS A 113 -8.42 -7.55 -9.55
CA LYS A 113 -8.18 -6.71 -10.72
C LYS A 113 -6.88 -5.92 -10.59
N MET A 114 -6.63 -5.33 -9.42
CA MET A 114 -5.39 -4.62 -9.13
C MET A 114 -4.16 -5.53 -9.25
N MET A 115 -4.23 -6.74 -8.69
CA MET A 115 -3.17 -7.75 -8.85
C MET A 115 -2.94 -8.13 -10.31
N ASN A 116 -4.01 -8.29 -11.10
CA ASN A 116 -3.89 -8.63 -12.52
C ASN A 116 -3.17 -7.52 -13.29
N TYR A 117 -3.53 -6.26 -13.04
CA TYR A 117 -2.84 -5.10 -13.61
C TYR A 117 -1.37 -5.09 -13.21
N LEU A 118 -1.05 -5.18 -11.92
CA LEU A 118 0.35 -5.17 -11.48
C LEU A 118 1.12 -6.35 -12.06
N HIS A 119 0.50 -7.51 -12.25
CA HIS A 119 1.14 -8.65 -12.90
C HIS A 119 1.48 -8.40 -14.37
N SER A 120 0.67 -7.64 -15.12
CA SER A 120 0.92 -7.34 -16.54
C SER A 120 2.10 -6.39 -16.77
N LEU A 121 2.47 -5.59 -15.77
CA LEU A 121 3.64 -4.71 -15.84
C LEU A 121 4.95 -5.51 -16.04
N PRO A 122 6.00 -4.93 -16.66
CA PRO A 122 7.29 -5.59 -16.79
C PRO A 122 7.91 -5.87 -15.41
N THR A 123 8.68 -6.96 -15.31
CA THR A 123 9.37 -7.32 -14.05
C THR A 123 10.77 -6.72 -14.06
N LYS A 124 11.06 -5.80 -13.13
CA LYS A 124 12.36 -5.11 -12.99
C LYS A 124 13.32 -5.88 -12.09
N ARG A 125 12.82 -6.44 -10.98
CA ARG A 125 13.63 -7.12 -9.95
C ARG A 125 13.26 -8.60 -9.83
N ARG A 126 14.26 -9.45 -9.62
CA ARG A 126 14.10 -10.90 -9.40
C ARG A 126 14.72 -11.40 -8.09
N ASP A 127 15.39 -10.52 -7.35
CA ASP A 127 16.04 -10.83 -6.08
C ASP A 127 15.04 -10.89 -4.91
N SER A 128 15.58 -11.22 -3.73
CA SER A 128 14.83 -11.44 -2.49
C SER A 128 14.98 -10.30 -1.47
N GLY A 129 15.52 -9.14 -1.86
CA GLY A 129 15.82 -8.01 -0.97
C GLY A 129 14.62 -7.49 -0.17
N ILE A 130 13.41 -7.62 -0.71
CA ILE A 130 12.17 -7.25 -0.02
C ILE A 130 11.91 -8.07 1.26
N ASN A 131 12.50 -9.25 1.42
CA ASN A 131 12.19 -10.16 2.52
C ASN A 131 12.43 -9.56 3.91
N LYS A 132 13.37 -8.62 4.05
CA LYS A 132 13.63 -7.93 5.33
C LYS A 132 12.42 -7.11 5.78
N TYR A 133 11.69 -6.49 4.85
CA TYR A 133 10.49 -5.68 5.11
C TYR A 133 9.21 -6.50 5.25
N LEU A 134 9.23 -7.81 4.98
CA LEU A 134 8.06 -8.68 5.11
C LEU A 134 7.94 -9.31 6.50
N LYS A 135 8.93 -9.10 7.37
CA LYS A 135 8.89 -9.57 8.76
C LYS A 135 8.00 -8.62 9.55
N ILE A 136 7.10 -9.20 10.35
CA ILE A 136 6.28 -8.44 11.30
C ILE A 136 6.82 -8.81 12.67
N ASN A 137 7.40 -7.83 13.36
CA ASN A 137 7.74 -7.98 14.77
C ASN A 137 6.50 -7.62 15.57
N LEU A 138 5.83 -8.64 16.13
CA LEU A 138 4.65 -8.45 16.98
C LEU A 138 5.01 -7.91 18.37
N THR A 139 6.30 -7.79 18.68
CA THR A 139 6.79 -7.18 19.93
C THR A 139 6.77 -5.65 19.89
N ASP A 140 6.75 -5.09 18.68
CA ASP A 140 6.85 -3.65 18.42
C ASP A 140 5.48 -3.05 18.05
N LEU A 141 4.41 -3.87 18.12
CA LEU A 141 3.00 -3.56 17.83
C LEU A 141 2.16 -3.60 19.12
#